data_AF-A0A7C7SRU4-F1
#
_entry.id   AF-A0A7C7SRU4-F1
#
_cell.length_a   1.000
_cell.length_b   1.000
_cell.length_c   1.000
_cell.angle_alpha   90.00
_cell.angle_beta   90.00
_cell.angle_gamma   90.00
#
_symmetry.space_group_name_H-M   'P 1'
#
loop_
_entity.id
_entity.type
_entity.pdbx_description
1 polymer ?
#
loop_
_entity_poly.entity_id
_entity_poly.type
_entity_poly.pdbx_seq_one_letter_code
_entity_poly.pdbx_strand_id
1 'polypeptide(L)'
;LLASILVAIEGSLIVDSRIALANSFLLTFGFSGLYFFLRFYTNKGGWNNLITSGVLMAMAVSIKWSGLGFLLAAVCFVLLIINNQQTGLKQLTLRHSIYYGLIIVITYVAIFLPDTYLNPNYGFFEKHQQIMGYHQTMVTENEHPYCSKWYTWPAMIRPIGYFFESTPMNNGDTANYFKAIHLFPNPFIYWFSSLSIILMMIQLAINPLIKSIRNQKELMLKRFICLGYLANFLPWVFVERCLFLYHYQTASIFSFLALAWYLSQLLNSNKPQYRSIFVLSAIIILMSFLYWLPIQMGFLMPDYEFYRRMWFNSWI
;
A
#
# COMPACT_ATOMS: atom_id res chain seq x y z
N LEU A 1 12.30 7.16 -8.38
CA LEU A 1 11.64 8.10 -9.32
C LEU A 1 10.36 7.50 -9.90
N LEU A 2 10.40 6.48 -10.78
CA LEU A 2 9.18 5.89 -11.35
C LEU A 2 8.15 5.45 -10.29
N ALA A 3 8.57 4.71 -9.27
CA ALA A 3 7.68 4.31 -8.17
C ALA A 3 7.06 5.51 -7.44
N SER A 4 7.83 6.58 -7.23
CA SER A 4 7.36 7.80 -6.58
C SER A 4 6.30 8.52 -7.41
N ILE A 5 6.49 8.56 -8.74
CA ILE A 5 5.50 9.14 -9.66
C ILE A 5 4.22 8.32 -9.63
N LEU A 6 4.32 6.98 -9.71
CA LEU A 6 3.15 6.09 -9.63
C LEU A 6 2.35 6.32 -8.35
N VAL A 7 3.02 6.40 -7.19
CA VAL A 7 2.35 6.70 -5.91
C VAL A 7 1.69 8.09 -5.94
N ALA A 8 2.33 9.10 -6.54
CA ALA A 8 1.80 10.46 -6.57
C ALA A 8 0.52 10.60 -7.44
N ILE A 9 0.39 9.79 -8.49
CA ILE A 9 -0.73 9.89 -9.46
C ILE A 9 -1.69 8.70 -9.41
N GLU A 10 -1.58 7.83 -8.40
CA GLU A 10 -2.53 6.72 -8.24
C GLU A 10 -3.92 7.22 -7.81
N GLY A 11 -4.01 8.35 -7.10
CA GLY A 11 -5.28 9.03 -6.88
C GLY A 11 -6.03 8.69 -5.59
N SER A 12 -5.97 7.45 -5.08
CA SER A 12 -6.60 7.14 -3.78
C SER A 12 -5.93 7.89 -2.61
N LEU A 13 -4.61 8.08 -2.67
CA LEU A 13 -3.83 8.85 -1.72
C LEU A 13 -4.05 10.35 -1.83
N ILE A 14 -4.44 10.84 -3.02
CA ILE A 14 -4.86 12.23 -3.19
C ILE A 14 -6.14 12.46 -2.39
N VAL A 15 -7.09 11.53 -2.50
CA VAL A 15 -8.33 11.55 -1.72
C VAL A 15 -7.99 11.48 -0.23
N ASP A 16 -7.27 10.46 0.23
CA ASP A 16 -6.92 10.27 1.65
C ASP A 16 -6.24 11.50 2.27
N SER A 17 -5.36 12.16 1.51
CA SER A 17 -4.66 13.39 1.97
C SER A 17 -5.58 14.59 2.18
N ARG A 18 -6.74 14.65 1.52
CA ARG A 18 -7.66 15.79 1.55
C ARG A 18 -8.77 15.63 2.58
N ILE A 19 -9.12 14.39 2.92
CA ILE A 19 -10.17 14.08 3.91
C ILE A 19 -9.57 13.57 5.24
N ALA A 20 -8.30 13.90 5.50
CA ALA A 20 -7.59 13.62 6.75
C ALA A 20 -7.62 12.15 7.20
N LEU A 21 -7.55 11.20 6.25
CA LEU A 21 -7.53 9.78 6.57
C LEU A 21 -6.14 9.32 7.04
N ALA A 22 -6.15 8.38 7.99
CA ALA A 22 -4.93 7.89 8.63
C ALA A 22 -3.99 7.08 7.72
N ASN A 23 -4.46 6.66 6.54
CA ASN A 23 -3.74 5.76 5.64
C ASN A 23 -2.44 6.38 5.12
N SER A 24 -2.46 7.68 4.78
CA SER A 24 -1.25 8.39 4.32
C SER A 24 -0.12 8.29 5.35
N PHE A 25 -0.42 8.51 6.63
CA PHE A 25 0.55 8.39 7.72
C PHE A 25 1.05 6.95 7.90
N LEU A 26 0.15 5.96 7.81
CA LEU A 26 0.49 4.54 7.89
C LEU A 26 1.53 4.17 6.82
N LEU A 27 1.29 4.58 5.58
CA LEU A 27 2.20 4.30 4.46
C LEU A 27 3.51 5.06 4.61
N THR A 28 3.48 6.35 5.00
CA THR A 28 4.69 7.13 5.22
C THR A 28 5.59 6.49 6.28
N PHE A 29 5.05 6.18 7.46
CA PHE A 29 5.85 5.59 8.53
C PHE A 29 6.29 4.17 8.22
N GLY A 30 5.41 3.33 7.67
CA GLY A 30 5.73 1.94 7.33
C GLY A 30 6.83 1.82 6.27
N PHE A 31 6.69 2.51 5.13
CA PHE A 31 7.71 2.49 4.08
C PHE A 31 8.99 3.21 4.47
N SER A 32 8.93 4.29 5.24
CA SER A 32 10.13 4.95 5.78
C SER A 32 10.86 4.03 6.78
N GLY A 33 10.11 3.33 7.62
CA GLY A 33 10.63 2.31 8.53
C GLY A 33 11.36 1.21 7.76
N LEU A 34 10.76 0.68 6.69
CA LEU A 34 11.39 -0.31 5.81
C LEU A 34 12.62 0.25 5.09
N TYR A 35 12.57 1.50 4.65
CA TYR A 35 13.72 2.15 4.00
C TYR A 35 14.93 2.21 4.93
N PHE A 36 14.75 2.72 6.16
CA PHE A 36 15.85 2.77 7.13
C PHE A 36 16.29 1.37 7.58
N PHE A 37 15.36 0.42 7.68
CA PHE A 37 15.67 -0.99 7.91
C PHE A 37 16.60 -1.55 6.84
N LEU A 38 16.26 -1.38 5.55
CA LEU A 38 17.12 -1.83 4.45
C LEU A 38 18.44 -1.06 4.41
N ARG A 39 18.44 0.24 4.75
CA ARG A 39 19.65 1.07 4.80
C ARG A 39 20.65 0.56 5.84
N PHE A 40 20.19 -0.02 6.96
CA PHE A 40 21.07 -0.66 7.95
C PHE A 40 21.97 -1.74 7.32
N TYR A 41 21.45 -2.53 6.39
CA TYR A 41 22.19 -3.61 5.71
C TYR A 41 23.23 -3.11 4.68
N THR A 42 23.16 -1.84 4.28
CA THR A 42 24.12 -1.25 3.34
C THR A 42 25.42 -0.84 4.03
N ASN A 43 26.51 -0.64 3.27
CA ASN A 43 27.82 -0.26 3.83
C ASN A 43 27.77 1.05 4.62
N LYS A 44 26.90 1.99 4.24
CA LYS A 44 26.66 3.28 4.92
C LYS A 44 25.69 3.15 6.11
N GLY A 45 25.22 1.95 6.41
CA GLY A 45 24.27 1.66 7.46
C GLY A 45 24.90 1.50 8.84
N GLY A 46 24.19 1.94 9.87
CA GLY A 46 24.58 1.80 11.28
C GLY A 46 23.38 1.85 12.22
N TRP A 47 23.67 1.90 13.52
CA TRP A 47 22.67 1.87 14.60
C TRP A 47 21.56 2.92 14.47
N ASN A 48 21.89 4.14 14.04
CA ASN A 48 20.90 5.20 13.86
C ASN A 48 19.78 4.79 12.90
N ASN A 49 20.09 4.07 11.81
CA ASN A 49 19.07 3.60 10.88
C ASN A 49 18.16 2.55 11.54
N LEU A 50 18.71 1.67 12.37
CA LEU A 50 17.94 0.64 13.06
C LEU A 50 16.99 1.28 14.10
N ILE A 51 17.48 2.30 14.83
CA ILE A 51 16.67 3.09 15.77
C ILE A 51 15.56 3.84 15.04
N THR A 52 15.91 4.61 14.00
CA THR A 52 14.93 5.36 13.20
C THR A 52 13.90 4.43 12.59
N SER A 53 14.34 3.27 12.08
CA SER A 53 13.44 2.24 11.57
C SER A 53 12.47 1.74 12.64
N GLY A 54 12.97 1.37 13.83
CA GLY A 54 12.13 0.83 14.90
C GLY A 54 11.07 1.82 15.39
N VAL A 55 11.46 3.10 15.53
CA VAL A 55 10.53 4.19 15.88
C VAL A 55 9.43 4.33 14.82
N LEU A 56 9.80 4.39 13.54
CA LEU A 56 8.84 4.55 12.44
C LEU A 56 7.92 3.33 12.29
N MET A 57 8.44 2.11 12.47
CA MET A 57 7.60 0.91 12.47
C MET A 57 6.58 0.92 13.61
N ALA A 58 7.01 1.33 14.82
CA ALA A 58 6.10 1.45 15.95
C ALA A 58 5.01 2.49 15.70
N MET A 59 5.35 3.63 15.09
CA MET A 59 4.37 4.64 14.68
C MET A 59 3.37 4.07 13.66
N ALA A 60 3.82 3.30 12.68
CA ALA A 60 2.94 2.65 11.69
C ALA A 60 1.96 1.67 12.36
N VAL A 61 2.44 0.81 13.25
CA VAL A 61 1.62 -0.16 14.00
C VAL A 61 0.62 0.54 14.94
N SER A 62 1.00 1.68 15.51
CA SER A 62 0.15 2.48 16.39
C SER A 62 -1.01 3.15 15.64
N ILE A 63 -0.83 3.48 14.36
CA ILE A 63 -1.92 4.04 13.53
C ILE A 63 -3.00 3.00 13.28
N LYS A 64 -2.60 1.83 12.76
CA LYS A 64 -3.48 0.70 12.45
C LYS A 64 -2.69 -0.60 12.57
N TRP A 65 -3.35 -1.66 13.00
CA TRP A 65 -2.73 -2.99 13.07
C TRP A 65 -2.30 -3.55 11.71
N SER A 66 -2.84 -3.03 10.61
CA SER A 66 -2.31 -3.31 9.27
C SER A 66 -0.83 -2.91 9.11
N GLY A 67 -0.32 -2.01 9.95
CA GLY A 67 1.10 -1.68 10.04
C GLY A 67 1.99 -2.85 10.44
N LEU A 68 1.44 -3.89 11.07
CA LEU A 68 2.17 -5.14 11.37
C LEU A 68 2.67 -5.84 10.10
N GLY A 69 2.03 -5.60 8.95
CA GLY A 69 2.49 -6.11 7.66
C GLY A 69 3.91 -5.61 7.29
N PHE A 70 4.30 -4.41 7.72
CA PHE A 70 5.66 -3.90 7.52
C PHE A 70 6.68 -4.62 8.40
N LEU A 71 6.33 -4.94 9.65
CA LEU A 71 7.18 -5.76 10.52
C LEU A 71 7.33 -7.18 9.98
N LEU A 72 6.24 -7.78 9.51
CA LEU A 72 6.27 -9.09 8.86
C LEU A 72 7.16 -9.07 7.62
N ALA A 73 7.07 -8.03 6.78
CA ALA A 73 7.97 -7.85 5.63
C ALA A 73 9.45 -7.76 6.04
N ALA A 74 9.76 -7.03 7.12
CA ALA A 74 11.11 -6.94 7.67
C ALA A 74 11.61 -8.32 8.16
N VAL A 75 10.80 -9.06 8.91
CA VAL A 75 11.13 -10.42 9.37
C VAL A 75 11.37 -11.36 8.19
N CYS A 76 10.48 -11.36 7.19
CA CYS A 76 10.65 -12.13 5.96
C CYS A 76 11.98 -11.81 5.26
N PHE A 77 12.37 -10.54 5.19
CA PHE A 77 13.65 -10.13 4.63
C PHE A 77 14.86 -10.61 5.44
N VAL A 78 14.79 -10.57 6.78
CA VAL A 78 15.83 -11.14 7.65
C VAL A 78 16.01 -12.62 7.36
N LEU A 79 14.92 -13.39 7.33
CA LEU A 79 14.94 -14.83 7.06
C LEU A 79 15.54 -15.16 5.68
N LEU A 80 15.27 -14.32 4.66
CA LEU A 80 15.88 -14.47 3.34
C LEU A 80 17.41 -14.31 3.36
N ILE A 81 17.95 -13.44 4.21
CA ILE A 81 19.39 -13.12 4.23
C ILE A 81 20.17 -14.06 5.14
N ILE A 82 19.60 -14.49 6.28
CA ILE A 82 20.28 -15.39 7.23
C ILE A 82 20.82 -16.62 6.51
N ASN A 83 20.05 -17.18 5.58
CA ASN A 83 20.42 -18.39 4.85
C ASN A 83 21.24 -18.11 3.57
N ASN A 84 21.58 -16.85 3.27
CA ASN A 84 22.21 -16.49 2.00
C ASN A 84 23.52 -15.70 2.18
N GLN A 85 24.61 -16.43 2.41
CA GLN A 85 25.96 -15.90 2.59
C GLN A 85 26.51 -15.14 1.37
N GLN A 86 25.94 -15.34 0.17
CA GLN A 86 26.42 -14.72 -1.07
C GLN A 86 25.99 -13.25 -1.25
N THR A 87 25.19 -12.71 -0.32
CA THR A 87 24.62 -11.36 -0.47
C THR A 87 25.62 -10.23 -0.18
N GLY A 88 26.68 -10.50 0.58
CA GLY A 88 27.65 -9.47 1.01
C GLY A 88 27.04 -8.38 1.90
N LEU A 89 25.82 -8.58 2.40
CA LEU A 89 25.13 -7.65 3.30
C LEU A 89 25.57 -7.88 4.74
N LYS A 90 25.57 -6.80 5.55
CA LYS A 90 25.83 -6.92 6.99
C LYS A 90 24.80 -7.84 7.63
N GLN A 91 25.22 -8.84 8.40
CA GLN A 91 24.27 -9.70 9.10
C GLN A 91 23.76 -9.02 10.37
N LEU A 92 22.45 -9.17 10.60
CA LEU A 92 21.80 -8.71 11.82
C LEU A 92 22.12 -9.72 12.94
N THR A 93 22.90 -9.29 13.94
CA THR A 93 23.20 -10.17 15.08
C THR A 93 22.00 -10.23 16.04
N LEU A 94 21.93 -11.28 16.87
CA LEU A 94 20.88 -11.43 17.90
C LEU A 94 20.71 -10.17 18.76
N ARG A 95 21.83 -9.54 19.11
CA ARG A 95 21.86 -8.27 19.86
C ARG A 95 21.06 -7.19 19.14
N HIS A 96 21.30 -6.98 17.84
CA HIS A 96 20.57 -5.99 17.04
C HIS A 96 19.07 -6.30 17.00
N SER A 97 18.68 -7.57 16.84
CA SER A 97 17.27 -7.99 16.84
C SER A 97 16.57 -7.65 18.15
N ILE A 98 17.22 -7.92 19.29
CA ILE A 98 16.67 -7.63 20.61
C ILE A 98 16.46 -6.12 20.79
N TYR A 99 17.47 -5.30 20.47
CA TYR A 99 17.32 -3.85 20.60
C TYR A 99 16.29 -3.29 19.63
N TYR A 100 16.22 -3.79 18.41
CA TYR A 100 15.20 -3.37 17.44
C TYR A 100 13.78 -3.65 17.96
N GLY A 101 13.55 -4.85 18.49
CA GLY A 101 12.29 -5.22 19.14
C GLY A 101 11.97 -4.34 20.35
N LEU A 102 12.95 -4.08 21.23
CA LEU A 102 12.78 -3.18 22.37
C LEU A 102 12.41 -1.76 21.94
N ILE A 103 13.08 -1.21 20.92
CA ILE A 103 12.78 0.14 20.40
C ILE A 103 11.34 0.20 19.89
N ILE A 104 10.88 -0.81 19.16
CA ILE A 104 9.51 -0.88 18.67
C ILE A 104 8.52 -0.89 19.85
N VAL A 105 8.72 -1.78 20.83
CA VAL A 105 7.83 -1.92 22.00
C VAL A 105 7.81 -0.65 22.85
N ILE A 106 8.98 -0.10 23.18
CA ILE A 106 9.09 1.13 23.99
C ILE A 106 8.42 2.29 23.27
N THR A 107 8.66 2.46 21.97
CA THR A 107 8.03 3.54 21.19
C THR A 107 6.51 3.37 21.13
N TYR A 108 6.03 2.14 20.92
CA TYR A 108 4.60 1.83 20.91
C TYR A 108 3.95 2.21 22.24
N VAL A 109 4.50 1.72 23.36
CA VAL A 109 3.98 2.04 24.70
C VAL A 109 4.04 3.55 24.97
N ALA A 110 5.13 4.22 24.57
CA ALA A 110 5.30 5.65 24.76
C ALA A 110 4.22 6.48 24.04
N ILE A 111 3.76 6.05 22.86
CA ILE A 111 2.70 6.71 22.09
C ILE A 111 1.36 6.71 22.86
N PHE A 112 1.09 5.67 23.67
CA PHE A 112 -0.13 5.59 24.47
C PHE A 112 -0.04 6.32 25.81
N LEU A 113 1.15 6.79 26.23
CA LEU A 113 1.30 7.49 27.52
C LEU A 113 0.37 8.70 27.68
N PRO A 114 0.24 9.61 26.68
CA PRO A 114 -0.69 10.74 26.80
C PRO A 114 -2.14 10.30 27.01
N ASP A 115 -2.60 9.28 26.29
CA ASP A 115 -3.96 8.75 26.46
C ASP A 115 -4.15 8.06 27.82
N THR A 116 -3.16 7.32 28.33
CA THR A 116 -3.24 6.74 29.68
C THR A 116 -3.27 7.80 30.78
N TYR A 117 -2.62 8.95 30.57
CA TYR A 117 -2.65 10.07 31.50
C TYR A 117 -3.98 10.84 31.46
N LEU A 118 -4.51 11.12 30.26
CA LEU A 118 -5.74 11.89 30.07
C LEU A 118 -7.01 11.07 30.32
N ASN A 119 -6.99 9.76 30.04
CA ASN A 119 -8.11 8.84 30.19
C ASN A 119 -7.75 7.71 31.18
N PRO A 120 -7.75 7.99 32.50
CA PRO A 120 -7.28 7.05 33.53
C PRO A 120 -8.27 5.92 33.85
N ASN A 121 -9.50 5.98 33.33
CA ASN A 121 -10.57 5.02 33.63
C ASN A 121 -10.24 3.57 33.27
N TYR A 122 -9.34 3.36 32.30
CA TYR A 122 -8.94 2.04 31.82
C TYR A 122 -7.41 1.95 31.75
N GLY A 123 -6.87 0.82 32.22
CA GLY A 123 -5.43 0.55 32.12
C GLY A 123 -4.98 0.31 30.68
N PHE A 124 -3.66 0.41 30.42
CA PHE A 124 -3.08 0.16 29.10
C PHE A 124 -3.51 -1.20 28.49
N PHE A 125 -3.44 -2.27 29.29
CA PHE A 125 -3.81 -3.61 28.85
C PHE A 125 -5.32 -3.76 28.60
N GLU A 126 -6.13 -3.16 29.45
CA GLU A 126 -7.59 -3.19 29.32
C GLU A 126 -8.05 -2.47 28.05
N LYS A 127 -7.46 -1.31 27.74
CA LYS A 127 -7.71 -0.61 26.47
C LYS A 127 -7.39 -1.50 25.26
N HIS A 128 -6.28 -2.23 25.30
CA HIS A 128 -5.92 -3.16 24.22
C HIS A 128 -6.87 -4.35 24.12
N GLN A 129 -7.36 -4.87 25.25
CA GLN A 129 -8.39 -5.90 25.26
C GLN A 129 -9.70 -5.38 24.66
N GLN A 130 -10.11 -4.15 24.95
CA GLN A 130 -11.28 -3.52 24.35
C GLN A 130 -11.11 -3.31 22.84
N ILE A 131 -9.94 -2.82 22.40
CA ILE A 131 -9.63 -2.69 20.96
C ILE A 131 -9.71 -4.06 20.28
N MET A 132 -9.11 -5.10 20.86
CA MET A 132 -9.19 -6.46 20.33
C MET A 132 -10.64 -6.97 20.30
N GLY A 133 -11.38 -6.80 21.39
CA GLY A 133 -12.77 -7.22 21.51
C GLY A 133 -13.66 -6.56 20.45
N TYR A 134 -13.50 -5.26 20.21
CA TYR A 134 -14.20 -4.55 19.13
C TYR A 134 -13.93 -5.15 17.75
N HIS A 135 -12.70 -5.62 17.50
CA HIS A 135 -12.33 -6.24 16.22
C HIS A 135 -12.75 -7.73 16.11
N GLN A 136 -13.01 -8.40 17.22
CA GLN A 136 -13.52 -9.78 17.27
C GLN A 136 -15.05 -9.85 17.21
N THR A 137 -15.74 -8.81 17.65
CA THR A 137 -17.21 -8.76 17.60
C THR A 137 -17.61 -8.64 16.14
N MET A 138 -18.23 -9.68 15.59
CA MET A 138 -18.54 -9.78 14.16
C MET A 138 -19.56 -8.72 13.76
N VAL A 139 -19.08 -7.68 13.08
CA VAL A 139 -19.89 -6.80 12.25
C VAL A 139 -20.17 -7.59 10.97
N THR A 140 -21.45 -7.86 10.68
CA THR A 140 -21.84 -8.76 9.59
C THR A 140 -21.36 -8.24 8.23
N GLU A 141 -21.02 -9.14 7.28
CA GLU A 141 -20.42 -8.77 5.98
C GLU A 141 -21.25 -7.80 5.13
N ASN A 142 -22.56 -7.67 5.42
CA ASN A 142 -23.53 -6.91 4.63
C ASN A 142 -23.89 -5.55 5.24
N GLU A 143 -23.20 -5.08 6.28
CA GLU A 143 -23.61 -3.84 6.96
C GLU A 143 -23.29 -2.57 6.16
N HIS A 144 -22.35 -2.61 5.21
CA HIS A 144 -21.97 -1.44 4.45
C HIS A 144 -21.96 -1.70 2.93
N PRO A 145 -22.58 -0.83 2.11
CA PRO A 145 -22.69 -1.05 0.67
C PRO A 145 -21.34 -1.10 -0.05
N TYR A 146 -20.30 -0.48 0.51
CA TYR A 146 -18.94 -0.48 -0.05
C TYR A 146 -18.01 -1.59 0.49
N CYS A 147 -18.54 -2.58 1.23
CA CYS A 147 -17.76 -3.75 1.61
C CYS A 147 -17.20 -4.45 0.37
N SER A 148 -15.94 -4.88 0.43
CA SER A 148 -15.23 -5.54 -0.66
C SER A 148 -14.34 -6.66 -0.15
N LYS A 149 -14.25 -7.73 -0.94
CA LYS A 149 -13.44 -8.90 -0.60
C LYS A 149 -11.98 -8.68 -1.00
N TRP A 150 -11.05 -9.20 -0.20
CA TRP A 150 -9.60 -8.98 -0.38
C TRP A 150 -9.07 -9.34 -1.78
N TYR A 151 -9.59 -10.42 -2.38
CA TYR A 151 -9.15 -10.90 -3.69
C TYR A 151 -9.64 -10.00 -4.85
N THR A 152 -10.59 -9.10 -4.60
CA THR A 152 -11.13 -8.16 -5.59
C THR A 152 -10.36 -6.85 -5.69
N TRP A 153 -9.51 -6.55 -4.68
CA TRP A 153 -8.79 -5.28 -4.61
C TRP A 153 -7.77 -5.05 -5.73
N PRO A 154 -6.98 -6.04 -6.17
CA PRO A 154 -6.04 -5.86 -7.29
C PRO A 154 -6.74 -5.43 -8.59
N ALA A 155 -7.98 -5.90 -8.79
CA ALA A 155 -8.82 -5.53 -9.94
C ALA A 155 -9.63 -4.26 -9.71
N MET A 156 -9.62 -3.68 -8.50
CA MET A 156 -10.37 -2.48 -8.14
C MET A 156 -11.88 -2.64 -8.39
N ILE A 157 -12.48 -3.77 -8.02
CA ILE A 157 -13.89 -4.05 -8.35
C ILE A 157 -14.87 -3.14 -7.60
N ARG A 158 -14.56 -2.77 -6.35
CA ARG A 158 -15.46 -2.01 -5.47
C ARG A 158 -14.69 -0.84 -4.81
N PRO A 159 -14.61 0.34 -5.45
CA PRO A 159 -14.17 1.59 -4.84
C PRO A 159 -15.18 2.08 -3.79
N ILE A 160 -14.82 3.13 -3.05
CA ILE A 160 -15.62 3.64 -1.92
C ILE A 160 -16.04 5.07 -2.21
N GLY A 161 -17.34 5.37 -2.13
CA GLY A 161 -17.84 6.74 -2.09
C GLY A 161 -17.71 7.33 -0.69
N TYR A 162 -16.93 8.40 -0.52
CA TYR A 162 -16.84 9.14 0.75
C TYR A 162 -17.85 10.28 0.85
N PHE A 163 -18.18 10.90 -0.29
CA PHE A 163 -19.14 11.99 -0.34
C PHE A 163 -19.87 11.95 -1.68
N PHE A 164 -21.18 12.21 -1.64
CA PHE A 164 -22.01 12.36 -2.82
C PHE A 164 -23.11 13.37 -2.54
N GLU A 165 -23.24 14.35 -3.43
CA GLU A 165 -24.28 15.38 -3.40
C GLU A 165 -24.82 15.58 -4.81
N SER A 166 -26.14 15.69 -4.94
CA SER A 166 -26.83 15.93 -6.20
C SER A 166 -27.54 17.28 -6.11
N THR A 167 -27.19 18.20 -7.02
CA THR A 167 -27.79 19.53 -7.12
C THR A 167 -28.45 19.68 -8.49
N PRO A 168 -29.77 19.92 -8.56
CA PRO A 168 -30.41 20.27 -9.83
C PRO A 168 -30.01 21.70 -10.22
N MET A 169 -29.43 21.90 -11.41
CA MET A 169 -29.17 23.25 -11.95
C MET A 169 -30.08 23.51 -13.15
N ASN A 170 -30.90 24.54 -13.06
CA ASN A 170 -31.72 25.04 -14.17
C ASN A 170 -30.89 26.03 -15.02
N ASN A 171 -30.07 25.51 -15.93
CA ASN A 171 -29.37 26.29 -16.94
C ASN A 171 -29.94 25.98 -18.35
N GLY A 172 -31.26 26.13 -18.53
CA GLY A 172 -31.95 25.88 -19.81
C GLY A 172 -32.25 24.41 -20.10
N ASP A 173 -31.40 23.49 -19.65
CA ASP A 173 -31.66 22.05 -19.56
C ASP A 173 -31.67 21.61 -18.09
N THR A 174 -32.59 20.72 -17.71
CA THR A 174 -32.69 20.15 -16.35
C THR A 174 -31.62 19.06 -16.15
N ALA A 175 -30.34 19.45 -16.14
CA ALA A 175 -29.25 18.54 -15.85
C ALA A 175 -28.97 18.48 -14.34
N ASN A 176 -28.89 17.27 -13.79
CA ASN A 176 -28.42 17.06 -12.43
C ASN A 176 -26.89 17.16 -12.40
N TYR A 177 -26.36 17.96 -11.49
CA TYR A 177 -24.92 18.03 -11.25
C TYR A 177 -24.57 17.24 -9.99
N PHE A 178 -23.56 16.39 -10.10
CA PHE A 178 -23.05 15.60 -9.00
C PHE A 178 -21.72 16.16 -8.51
N LYS A 179 -21.59 16.22 -7.19
CA LYS A 179 -20.33 16.43 -6.51
C LYS A 179 -20.01 15.16 -5.72
N ALA A 180 -18.97 14.47 -6.13
CA ALA A 180 -18.64 13.16 -5.60
C ALA A 180 -17.16 13.04 -5.25
N ILE A 181 -16.86 12.56 -4.05
CA ILE A 181 -15.49 12.22 -3.61
C ILE A 181 -15.46 10.72 -3.40
N HIS A 182 -14.72 10.00 -4.26
CA HIS A 182 -14.54 8.55 -4.11
C HIS A 182 -13.09 8.23 -3.83
N LEU A 183 -12.85 7.27 -2.94
CA LEU A 183 -11.58 6.54 -2.88
C LEU A 183 -11.43 5.75 -4.18
N PHE A 184 -10.83 6.39 -5.16
CA PHE A 184 -10.77 5.88 -6.52
C PHE A 184 -9.33 5.84 -7.01
N PRO A 185 -8.65 4.69 -6.86
CA PRO A 185 -7.33 4.51 -7.47
C PRO A 185 -7.36 4.62 -9.00
N ASN A 186 -6.20 4.83 -9.60
CA ASN A 186 -6.01 4.87 -11.03
C ASN A 186 -6.08 3.43 -11.54
N PRO A 187 -7.12 3.05 -12.32
CA PRO A 187 -7.36 1.66 -12.68
C PRO A 187 -6.18 1.04 -13.42
N PHE A 188 -5.54 1.79 -14.32
CA PHE A 188 -4.41 1.29 -15.09
C PHE A 188 -3.15 1.11 -14.26
N ILE A 189 -2.91 1.96 -13.25
CA ILE A 189 -1.81 1.71 -12.29
C ILE A 189 -2.09 0.43 -11.51
N TYR A 190 -3.32 0.25 -11.01
CA TYR A 190 -3.70 -0.95 -10.26
C TYR A 190 -3.60 -2.22 -11.12
N TRP A 191 -4.12 -2.21 -12.34
CA TRP A 191 -4.10 -3.38 -13.22
C TRP A 191 -2.69 -3.72 -13.70
N PHE A 192 -1.92 -2.73 -14.18
CA PHE A 192 -0.56 -2.96 -14.63
C PHE A 192 0.36 -3.37 -13.47
N SER A 193 0.17 -2.82 -12.28
CA SER A 193 0.96 -3.21 -11.10
C SER A 193 0.59 -4.59 -10.58
N SER A 194 -0.71 -4.94 -10.58
CA SER A 194 -1.18 -6.27 -10.22
C SER A 194 -0.65 -7.33 -11.19
N LEU A 195 -0.67 -7.04 -12.50
CA LEU A 195 -0.02 -7.90 -13.50
C LEU A 195 1.49 -7.99 -13.24
N SER A 196 2.15 -6.86 -12.96
CA SER A 196 3.60 -6.83 -12.71
C SER A 196 4.01 -7.66 -11.49
N ILE A 197 3.28 -7.58 -10.38
CA ILE A 197 3.62 -8.36 -9.18
C ILE A 197 3.37 -9.85 -9.42
N ILE A 198 2.30 -10.23 -10.14
CA ILE A 198 2.03 -11.63 -10.53
C ILE A 198 3.17 -12.16 -11.42
N LEU A 199 3.55 -11.42 -12.46
CA LEU A 199 4.66 -11.80 -13.34
C LEU A 199 5.98 -11.93 -12.56
N MET A 200 6.24 -11.03 -11.60
CA MET A 200 7.43 -11.10 -10.77
C MET A 200 7.44 -12.34 -9.87
N MET A 201 6.29 -12.70 -9.27
CA MET A 201 6.15 -13.93 -8.49
C MET A 201 6.35 -15.18 -9.35
N ILE A 202 5.77 -15.23 -10.56
CA ILE A 202 5.97 -16.34 -11.51
C ILE A 202 7.44 -16.46 -11.91
N GLN A 203 8.10 -15.34 -12.23
CA GLN A 203 9.53 -15.33 -12.55
C GLN A 203 10.38 -15.89 -11.40
N LEU A 204 10.06 -15.53 -10.15
CA LEU A 204 10.76 -16.05 -8.97
C LEU A 204 10.50 -17.55 -8.76
N ALA A 205 9.28 -18.03 -8.98
CA ALA A 205 8.90 -19.43 -8.83
C ALA A 205 9.60 -20.34 -9.85
N ILE A 206 9.77 -19.86 -11.08
CA ILE A 206 10.41 -20.60 -12.17
C ILE A 206 11.94 -20.46 -12.16
N ASN A 207 12.48 -19.41 -11.51
CA ASN A 207 13.92 -19.13 -11.48
C ASN A 207 14.81 -20.31 -11.00
N PRO A 208 14.44 -21.13 -10.00
CA PRO A 208 15.21 -22.31 -9.62
C PRO A 208 15.40 -23.32 -10.77
N LEU A 209 14.43 -23.42 -11.67
CA LEU A 209 14.43 -24.35 -12.81
C LEU A 209 15.23 -23.79 -13.99
N ILE A 210 14.97 -22.54 -14.37
CA ILE A 210 15.51 -21.95 -15.62
C ILE A 210 16.79 -21.13 -15.38
N LYS A 211 17.07 -20.74 -14.12
CA LYS A 211 18.17 -19.84 -13.74
C LYS A 211 18.18 -18.55 -14.58
N SER A 212 16.99 -18.03 -14.85
CA SER A 212 16.77 -16.82 -15.67
C SER A 212 17.40 -15.58 -15.05
N ILE A 213 17.32 -15.43 -13.73
CA ILE A 213 17.85 -14.29 -12.98
C ILE A 213 19.23 -14.67 -12.45
N ARG A 214 20.27 -14.21 -13.13
CA ARG A 214 21.67 -14.46 -12.75
C ARG A 214 22.19 -13.44 -11.72
N ASN A 215 21.66 -12.23 -11.74
CA ASN A 215 22.11 -11.17 -10.84
C ASN A 215 21.47 -11.32 -9.45
N GLN A 216 22.30 -11.61 -8.43
CA GLN A 216 21.84 -11.81 -7.05
C GLN A 216 21.16 -10.56 -6.47
N LYS A 217 21.62 -9.35 -6.82
CA LYS A 217 21.00 -8.11 -6.32
C LYS A 217 19.59 -7.94 -6.87
N GLU A 218 19.38 -8.27 -8.15
CA GLU A 218 18.07 -8.25 -8.78
C GLU A 218 17.14 -9.30 -8.16
N LEU A 219 17.65 -10.52 -7.95
CA LEU A 219 16.90 -11.59 -7.29
C LEU A 219 16.44 -11.19 -5.89
N MET A 220 17.32 -10.59 -5.10
CA MET A 220 16.99 -10.11 -3.75
C MET A 220 15.95 -8.99 -3.75
N LEU A 221 16.07 -8.04 -4.68
CA LEU A 221 15.07 -6.97 -4.84
C LEU A 221 13.69 -7.54 -5.17
N LYS A 222 13.60 -8.44 -6.16
CA LYS A 222 12.34 -9.09 -6.54
C LYS A 222 11.73 -9.87 -5.37
N ARG A 223 12.54 -10.63 -4.64
CA ARG A 223 12.10 -11.37 -3.45
C ARG A 223 11.58 -10.43 -2.36
N PHE A 224 12.29 -9.33 -2.08
CA PHE A 224 11.83 -8.33 -1.11
C PHE A 224 10.48 -7.73 -1.50
N ILE A 225 10.31 -7.34 -2.78
CA ILE A 225 9.05 -6.77 -3.27
C ILE A 225 7.90 -7.78 -3.13
N CYS A 226 8.09 -9.04 -3.57
CA CYS A 226 7.07 -10.07 -3.48
C CYS A 226 6.72 -10.45 -2.04
N LEU A 227 7.72 -10.64 -1.16
CA LEU A 227 7.44 -10.93 0.24
C LEU A 227 6.80 -9.75 0.97
N GLY A 228 7.20 -8.51 0.64
CA GLY A 228 6.57 -7.31 1.18
C GLY A 228 5.11 -7.19 0.76
N TYR A 229 4.80 -7.47 -0.51
CA TYR A 229 3.42 -7.57 -1.01
C TYR A 229 2.62 -8.62 -0.24
N LEU A 230 3.14 -9.86 -0.16
CA LEU A 230 2.45 -10.97 0.51
C LEU A 230 2.25 -10.72 2.00
N ALA A 231 3.25 -10.14 2.68
CA ALA A 231 3.17 -9.78 4.10
C ALA A 231 2.08 -8.74 4.39
N ASN A 232 1.74 -7.88 3.42
CA ASN A 232 0.70 -6.87 3.55
C ASN A 232 -0.64 -7.28 2.93
N PHE A 233 -0.67 -8.33 2.11
CA PHE A 233 -1.86 -8.81 1.40
C PHE A 233 -2.49 -10.06 2.03
N LEU A 234 -1.69 -11.08 2.33
CA LEU A 234 -2.18 -12.37 2.83
C LEU A 234 -2.87 -12.32 4.21
N PRO A 235 -2.47 -11.47 5.17
CA PRO A 235 -3.19 -11.43 6.45
C PRO A 235 -4.69 -11.15 6.32
N TRP A 236 -5.10 -10.43 5.27
CA TRP A 236 -6.51 -10.13 5.00
C TRP A 236 -7.35 -11.35 4.60
N VAL A 237 -6.72 -12.47 4.21
CA VAL A 237 -7.42 -13.73 3.93
C VAL A 237 -8.12 -14.26 5.17
N PHE A 238 -7.56 -14.02 6.35
CA PHE A 238 -8.08 -14.52 7.64
C PHE A 238 -9.08 -13.56 8.30
N VAL A 239 -9.43 -12.46 7.64
CA VAL A 239 -10.30 -11.44 8.22
C VAL A 239 -11.68 -11.55 7.57
N GLU A 240 -12.66 -11.99 8.34
CA GLU A 240 -14.03 -12.30 7.88
C GLU A 240 -15.00 -11.11 7.97
N ARG A 241 -14.64 -10.05 8.69
CA ARG A 241 -15.46 -8.83 8.79
C ARG A 241 -15.52 -8.08 7.45
N CYS A 242 -16.46 -7.15 7.33
CA CYS A 242 -16.47 -6.21 6.21
C CYS A 242 -15.12 -5.49 6.07
N LEU A 243 -14.52 -5.62 4.89
CA LEU A 243 -13.30 -4.95 4.49
C LEU A 243 -13.53 -3.97 3.35
N PHE A 244 -12.54 -3.14 3.10
CA PHE A 244 -12.60 -2.00 2.19
C PHE A 244 -11.32 -1.89 1.36
N LEU A 245 -11.44 -1.31 0.17
CA LEU A 245 -10.34 -1.19 -0.78
C LEU A 245 -9.09 -0.49 -0.21
N TYR A 246 -9.24 0.45 0.73
CA TYR A 246 -8.08 1.13 1.34
C TYR A 246 -7.13 0.18 2.09
N HIS A 247 -7.60 -0.98 2.55
CA HIS A 247 -6.74 -1.97 3.20
C HIS A 247 -5.67 -2.53 2.26
N TYR A 248 -5.92 -2.49 0.94
CA TYR A 248 -4.97 -2.90 -0.08
C TYR A 248 -3.83 -1.90 -0.30
N GLN A 249 -3.94 -0.64 0.15
CA GLN A 249 -2.96 0.40 -0.19
C GLN A 249 -1.53 0.08 0.26
N THR A 250 -1.35 -0.63 1.38
CA THR A 250 -0.02 -1.05 1.84
C THR A 250 0.60 -2.06 0.87
N ALA A 251 -0.18 -3.04 0.42
CA ALA A 251 0.25 -4.04 -0.56
C ALA A 251 0.42 -3.43 -1.97
N SER A 252 -0.46 -2.52 -2.39
CA SER A 252 -0.41 -1.91 -3.72
C SER A 252 0.88 -1.11 -3.96
N ILE A 253 1.45 -0.48 -2.94
CA ILE A 253 2.74 0.20 -3.12
C ILE A 253 3.86 -0.81 -3.47
N PHE A 254 3.84 -2.04 -2.95
CA PHE A 254 4.77 -3.07 -3.39
C PHE A 254 4.50 -3.50 -4.84
N SER A 255 3.25 -3.59 -5.27
CA SER A 255 2.95 -3.84 -6.69
C SER A 255 3.40 -2.67 -7.58
N PHE A 256 3.35 -1.43 -7.10
CA PHE A 256 3.88 -0.26 -7.83
C PHE A 256 5.41 -0.30 -7.94
N LEU A 257 6.10 -0.81 -6.91
CA LEU A 257 7.54 -1.07 -6.99
C LEU A 257 7.84 -2.13 -8.06
N ALA A 258 7.02 -3.18 -8.18
CA ALA A 258 7.15 -4.18 -9.24
C ALA A 258 6.93 -3.56 -10.63
N LEU A 259 5.89 -2.75 -10.80
CA LEU A 259 5.62 -2.02 -12.05
C LEU A 259 6.77 -1.08 -12.42
N ALA A 260 7.25 -0.30 -11.46
CA ALA A 260 8.37 0.61 -11.65
C ALA A 260 9.65 -0.13 -12.09
N TRP A 261 9.88 -1.34 -11.56
CA TRP A 261 11.00 -2.18 -11.99
C TRP A 261 10.87 -2.57 -13.46
N TYR A 262 9.71 -3.08 -13.91
CA TYR A 262 9.50 -3.44 -15.32
C TYR A 262 9.55 -2.22 -16.25
N LEU A 263 8.92 -1.12 -15.88
CA LEU A 263 8.98 0.13 -16.65
C LEU A 263 10.43 0.63 -16.79
N SER A 264 11.25 0.49 -15.75
CA SER A 264 12.67 0.82 -15.83
C SER A 264 13.43 -0.08 -16.80
N GLN A 265 13.10 -1.37 -16.90
CA GLN A 265 13.71 -2.28 -17.87
C GLN A 265 13.29 -1.94 -19.30
N LEU A 266 12.02 -1.59 -19.51
CA LEU A 266 11.51 -1.18 -20.82
C LEU A 266 12.16 0.12 -21.32
N LEU A 267 12.30 1.10 -20.42
CA LEU A 267 12.95 2.38 -20.72
C LEU A 267 14.43 2.22 -21.09
N ASN A 268 15.16 1.41 -20.33
CA ASN A 268 16.60 1.21 -20.51
C ASN A 268 16.97 0.19 -21.60
N SER A 269 15.98 -0.44 -22.23
CA SER A 269 16.22 -1.37 -23.34
C SER A 269 16.82 -0.68 -24.55
N ASN A 270 17.69 -1.38 -25.29
CA ASN A 270 18.21 -0.94 -26.59
C ASN A 270 17.21 -1.14 -27.74
N LYS A 271 16.21 -2.01 -27.56
CA LYS A 271 15.19 -2.28 -28.60
C LYS A 271 14.13 -1.17 -28.61
N PRO A 272 13.87 -0.52 -29.77
CA PRO A 272 12.90 0.56 -29.85
C PRO A 272 11.48 0.11 -29.48
N GLN A 273 11.11 -1.13 -29.82
CA GLN A 273 9.81 -1.72 -29.47
C GLN A 273 9.52 -1.66 -27.96
N TYR A 274 10.49 -1.96 -27.10
CA TYR A 274 10.30 -1.92 -25.65
C TYR A 274 10.19 -0.49 -25.11
N ARG A 275 10.91 0.46 -25.71
CA ARG A 275 10.76 1.89 -25.38
C ARG A 275 9.39 2.41 -25.79
N SER A 276 8.86 1.98 -26.94
CA SER A 276 7.49 2.31 -27.36
C SER A 276 6.46 1.79 -26.36
N ILE A 277 6.61 0.57 -25.83
CA ILE A 277 5.74 0.03 -24.78
C ILE A 277 5.81 0.88 -23.51
N PHE A 278 7.01 1.30 -23.10
CA PHE A 278 7.16 2.23 -21.97
C PHE A 278 6.41 3.55 -22.21
N VAL A 279 6.60 4.18 -23.36
CA VAL A 279 5.94 5.46 -23.69
C VAL A 279 4.41 5.29 -23.70
N LEU A 280 3.90 4.24 -24.34
CA LEU A 280 2.47 3.95 -24.41
C LEU A 280 1.88 3.72 -23.00
N SER A 281 2.53 2.90 -22.18
CA SER A 281 2.06 2.66 -20.80
C SER A 281 2.09 3.93 -19.95
N ALA A 282 3.13 4.78 -20.08
CA ALA A 282 3.21 6.05 -19.39
C ALA A 282 2.11 7.04 -19.82
N ILE A 283 1.82 7.12 -21.13
CA ILE A 283 0.72 7.94 -21.66
C ILE A 283 -0.62 7.44 -21.13
N ILE A 284 -0.88 6.13 -21.16
CA ILE A 284 -2.12 5.55 -20.65
C ILE A 284 -2.30 5.88 -19.16
N ILE A 285 -1.26 5.71 -18.35
CA ILE A 285 -1.29 6.02 -16.92
C ILE A 285 -1.54 7.51 -16.64
N LEU A 286 -0.94 8.40 -17.43
CA LEU A 286 -1.11 9.84 -17.27
C LEU A 286 -2.53 10.27 -17.69
N MET A 287 -3.01 9.77 -18.82
CA MET A 287 -4.35 10.07 -19.32
C MET A 287 -5.43 9.52 -18.39
N SER A 288 -5.23 8.32 -17.83
CA SER A 288 -6.15 7.76 -16.84
C SER A 288 -6.19 8.62 -15.57
N PHE A 289 -5.03 9.07 -15.08
CA PHE A 289 -5.00 9.97 -13.93
C PHE A 289 -5.84 11.23 -14.17
N LEU A 290 -5.64 11.92 -15.30
CA LEU A 290 -6.42 13.12 -15.66
C LEU A 290 -7.92 12.83 -15.83
N TYR A 291 -8.28 11.65 -16.34
CA TYR A 291 -9.66 11.27 -16.59
C TYR A 291 -10.48 11.09 -15.29
N TRP A 292 -9.91 10.45 -14.26
CA TRP A 292 -10.58 10.24 -12.96
C TRP A 292 -10.31 11.33 -11.91
N LEU A 293 -9.40 12.27 -12.18
CA LEU A 293 -9.10 13.38 -11.29
C LEU A 293 -10.34 14.14 -10.79
N PRO A 294 -11.39 14.41 -11.61
CA PRO A 294 -12.60 15.09 -11.13
C PRO A 294 -13.30 14.38 -9.96
N ILE A 295 -13.36 13.04 -9.97
CA ILE A 295 -14.00 12.23 -8.92
C ILE A 295 -13.09 12.13 -7.68
N GLN A 296 -11.77 12.14 -7.88
CA GLN A 296 -10.80 12.14 -6.77
C GLN A 296 -10.77 13.49 -6.05
N MET A 297 -11.00 14.59 -6.78
CA MET A 297 -10.92 15.96 -6.27
C MET A 297 -12.27 16.54 -5.81
N GLY A 298 -13.38 15.86 -6.10
CA GLY A 298 -14.72 16.36 -5.76
C GLY A 298 -15.16 17.55 -6.61
N PHE A 299 -14.77 17.57 -7.90
CA PHE A 299 -15.25 18.59 -8.83
C PHE A 299 -16.72 18.36 -9.16
N LEU A 300 -17.44 19.47 -9.36
CA LEU A 300 -18.83 19.44 -9.81
C LEU A 300 -18.86 19.00 -11.28
N MET A 301 -19.65 17.98 -11.61
CA MET A 301 -19.80 17.49 -12.97
C MET A 301 -21.25 17.09 -13.26
N PRO A 302 -21.71 17.15 -14.51
CA PRO A 302 -23.00 16.60 -14.89
C PRO A 302 -23.09 15.10 -14.60
N ASP A 303 -24.30 14.61 -14.34
CA ASP A 303 -24.60 13.20 -14.11
C ASP A 303 -24.07 12.26 -15.22
N TYR A 304 -24.23 12.62 -16.49
CA TYR A 304 -23.74 11.82 -17.62
C TYR A 304 -22.21 11.67 -17.62
N GLU A 305 -21.46 12.69 -17.20
CA GLU A 305 -20.00 12.62 -17.07
C GLU A 305 -19.58 11.74 -15.89
N PHE A 306 -20.34 11.78 -14.79
CA PHE A 306 -20.11 10.89 -13.64
C PHE A 306 -20.30 9.42 -14.05
N TYR A 307 -21.45 9.08 -14.63
CA TYR A 307 -21.74 7.69 -15.04
C TYR A 307 -20.78 7.19 -16.12
N ARG A 308 -20.32 8.06 -17.04
CA ARG A 308 -19.31 7.69 -18.05
C ARG A 308 -17.98 7.24 -17.44
N ARG A 309 -17.61 7.76 -16.26
CA ARG A 309 -16.40 7.36 -15.51
C ARG A 309 -16.60 6.08 -14.69
N MET A 310 -17.85 5.69 -14.43
CA MET A 310 -18.20 4.46 -13.74
C MET A 310 -18.26 3.29 -14.72
N TRP A 311 -17.08 2.80 -15.14
CA TRP A 311 -16.98 1.74 -16.15
C TRP A 311 -17.62 0.42 -15.74
N PHE A 312 -17.68 0.13 -14.44
CA PHE A 312 -18.38 -1.03 -13.91
C PHE A 312 -19.52 -0.58 -13.02
N ASN A 313 -20.65 -1.31 -13.06
CA ASN A 313 -21.78 -1.07 -12.16
C ASN A 313 -21.38 -1.19 -10.68
N SER A 314 -20.35 -2.00 -10.39
CA SER A 314 -19.80 -2.16 -9.04
C SER A 314 -19.03 -0.93 -8.54
N TRP A 315 -18.77 0.07 -9.38
CA TRP A 315 -18.14 1.34 -8.98
C TRP A 315 -19.12 2.37 -8.41
N ILE A 316 -20.42 2.10 -8.48
CA ILE A 316 -21.50 2.94 -7.96
C ILE A 316 -21.87 2.51 -6.54
#